data_AF-A0A5C8A513-F1
#
_entry.id   AF-A0A5C8A513-F1
#
_cell.length_a   1.000
_cell.length_b   1.000
_cell.length_c   1.000
_cell.angle_alpha   90.00
_cell.angle_beta   90.00
_cell.angle_gamma   90.00
#
_symmetry.space_group_name_H-M   'P 1'
#
loop_
_entity.id
_entity.type
_entity.pdbx_description
1 polymer ?
#
loop_
_entity_poly.entity_id
_entity_poly.type
_entity_poly.pdbx_seq_one_letter_code
_entity_poly.pdbx_strand_id
1 'polypeptide(L)'
;MGGARGPLRLPVRPLHGLHRSRLPGGDGRRTSELRHRRAGLPRQQHPDPSRGTTHPSGPHHPGLAHAAYSLLPGFQRLAWRCGQQPISPRMRVVILTSAARGTASHHLPYLLGSERFQVVQVIHAQGHAAPKGRWRKKLRKILRIGPLGAWVGYRMRPWYSADLQALARIQDLNALCAQAGVALTNTPAVNHPRTVQAMEDARADIAISLGNGYIGSKVFQVPRLGMLNIHHEILPAYQNAQGVIWPLYNGSAVTGYTIHRIDKGIDTGAIVQQREVPIHFQPTLRATVTHTMRDVLDASAAGLRQVLDDLPTHLALARPQGPGTKWTTPTFRQYLRILRNHRALRDQRRP
;
A
#
# COMPACT_ATOMS: atom_id res chain seq x y z
N MET A 1 60.00 19.77 -38.41
CA MET A 1 58.63 19.86 -38.97
C MET A 1 57.91 18.55 -38.67
N GLY A 2 56.88 18.58 -37.82
CA GLY A 2 56.12 17.39 -37.41
C GLY A 2 54.92 17.81 -36.58
N GLY A 3 53.81 18.13 -37.25
CA GLY A 3 52.60 18.67 -36.63
C GLY A 3 51.65 17.57 -36.17
N ALA A 4 51.31 17.57 -34.89
CA ALA A 4 50.31 16.72 -34.26
C ALA A 4 48.88 17.15 -34.67
N ARG A 5 48.06 16.18 -35.08
CA ARG A 5 46.62 16.36 -35.33
C ARG A 5 45.83 16.05 -34.05
N GLY A 6 45.23 17.08 -33.45
CA GLY A 6 44.22 16.92 -32.39
C GLY A 6 42.84 16.55 -32.95
N PRO A 7 41.95 15.93 -32.15
CA PRO A 7 40.65 15.46 -32.63
C PRO A 7 39.63 16.59 -32.79
N LEU A 8 38.87 16.54 -33.89
CA LEU A 8 37.79 17.45 -34.24
C LEU A 8 36.67 17.44 -33.18
N ARG A 9 36.35 18.62 -32.62
CA ARG A 9 35.12 18.89 -31.87
C ARG A 9 34.00 19.23 -32.85
N LEU A 10 32.91 18.47 -32.84
CA LEU A 10 31.67 18.80 -33.56
C LEU A 10 30.85 19.83 -32.74
N PRO A 11 30.24 20.83 -33.39
CA PRO A 11 29.48 21.86 -32.69
C PRO A 11 28.07 21.38 -32.29
N VAL A 12 27.71 21.61 -31.03
CA VAL A 12 26.34 21.45 -30.52
C VAL A 12 25.52 22.67 -30.97
N ARG A 13 24.52 22.45 -31.83
CA ARG A 13 23.53 23.48 -32.19
C ARG A 13 22.36 23.47 -31.18
N PRO A 14 21.91 24.64 -30.69
CA PRO A 14 20.66 24.74 -29.93
C PRO A 14 19.45 24.67 -30.86
N LEU A 15 18.45 23.87 -30.51
CA LEU A 15 17.16 23.82 -31.21
C LEU A 15 16.16 24.74 -30.51
N HIS A 16 15.86 25.88 -31.13
CA HIS A 16 14.71 26.74 -30.84
C HIS A 16 13.72 26.71 -32.02
N GLY A 17 12.43 26.53 -31.71
CA GLY A 17 11.26 26.76 -32.59
C GLY A 17 11.04 25.68 -33.67
N LEU A 18 9.85 25.18 -34.01
CA LEU A 18 8.47 25.65 -33.91
C LEU A 18 7.54 24.42 -34.05
N HIS A 19 6.44 24.36 -33.29
CA HIS A 19 5.08 24.25 -33.85
C HIS A 19 4.04 24.24 -32.71
N ARG A 20 3.34 25.37 -32.60
CA ARG A 20 2.09 25.51 -31.84
C ARG A 20 0.95 24.94 -32.69
N SER A 21 0.23 23.95 -32.17
CA SER A 21 -1.09 23.56 -32.66
C SER A 21 -2.17 24.33 -31.91
N ARG A 22 -3.08 24.95 -32.68
CA ARG A 22 -4.21 25.78 -32.26
C ARG A 22 -5.22 24.98 -31.41
N LEU A 23 -5.72 25.60 -30.34
CA LEU A 23 -7.03 25.33 -29.73
C LEU A 23 -7.81 26.66 -29.71
N PRO A 24 -9.14 26.67 -29.89
CA PRO A 24 -9.93 27.88 -29.99
C PRO A 24 -10.20 28.50 -28.61
N GLY A 25 -10.36 29.83 -28.62
CA GLY A 25 -10.38 30.70 -27.45
C GLY A 25 -11.67 30.71 -26.65
N GLY A 26 -11.58 31.38 -25.50
CA GLY A 26 -12.66 31.54 -24.54
C GLY A 26 -12.20 32.28 -23.29
N ASP A 27 -12.12 33.60 -23.43
CA ASP A 27 -12.28 34.64 -22.41
C ASP A 27 -11.18 34.93 -21.36
N GLY A 28 -11.02 36.23 -21.10
CA GLY A 28 -9.86 36.83 -20.46
C GLY A 28 -10.12 37.47 -19.10
N ARG A 29 -9.03 38.10 -18.62
CA ARG A 29 -8.88 39.01 -17.48
C ARG A 29 -8.98 38.38 -16.09
N ARG A 30 -7.84 38.30 -15.39
CA ARG A 30 -7.32 39.35 -14.48
C ARG A 30 -6.10 38.83 -13.72
N THR A 31 -5.08 39.66 -13.72
CA THR A 31 -3.86 39.60 -12.92
C THR A 31 -4.16 39.87 -11.44
N SER A 32 -3.54 39.13 -10.52
CA SER A 32 -3.15 39.67 -9.21
C SER A 32 -1.91 38.94 -8.69
N GLU A 33 -0.89 39.75 -8.41
CA GLU A 33 0.35 39.39 -7.75
C GLU A 33 0.08 39.09 -6.27
N LEU A 34 0.69 38.03 -5.74
CA LEU A 34 0.77 37.79 -4.30
C LEU A 34 2.23 37.64 -3.89
N ARG A 35 2.75 38.69 -3.24
CA ARG A 35 4.06 38.72 -2.59
C ARG A 35 4.02 37.88 -1.32
N HIS A 36 4.94 36.92 -1.21
CA HIS A 36 5.24 36.19 0.01
C HIS A 36 5.89 37.10 1.06
N ARG A 37 5.25 37.27 2.23
CA ARG A 37 5.91 37.70 3.47
C ARG A 37 6.33 36.47 4.27
N ARG A 38 7.63 36.38 4.59
CA ARG A 38 8.20 35.43 5.56
C ARG A 38 7.86 35.89 6.97
N ALA A 39 7.23 35.05 7.78
CA ALA A 39 7.09 35.23 9.22
C ALA A 39 8.04 34.25 9.93
N GLY A 40 8.90 34.78 10.80
CA GLY A 40 9.84 34.02 11.62
C GLY A 40 9.16 33.41 12.85
N LEU A 41 9.60 32.21 13.21
CA LEU A 41 9.23 31.50 14.44
C LEU A 41 10.18 31.88 15.59
N PRO A 42 9.70 32.09 16.83
CA PRO A 42 10.57 32.22 17.99
C PRO A 42 10.89 30.87 18.65
N ARG A 43 12.14 30.75 19.11
CA ARG A 43 12.75 29.62 19.84
C ARG A 43 12.08 29.37 21.20
N GLN A 44 11.87 28.10 21.54
CA GLN A 44 11.53 27.64 22.89
C GLN A 44 12.80 27.45 23.74
N GLN A 45 12.73 27.85 25.02
CA GLN A 45 13.74 27.59 26.05
C GLN A 45 13.22 26.48 27.00
N HIS A 46 14.08 25.53 27.34
CA HIS A 46 13.88 24.51 28.37
C HIS A 46 14.35 25.02 29.74
N PRO A 47 13.68 24.64 30.85
CA PRO A 47 14.29 24.67 32.17
C PRO A 47 14.60 23.25 32.68
N ASP A 48 15.81 23.12 33.21
CA ASP A 48 16.33 22.04 34.05
C ASP A 48 16.05 22.39 35.54
N PRO A 49 15.62 21.43 36.38
CA PRO A 49 15.87 21.57 37.80
C PRO A 49 16.45 20.29 38.41
N SER A 50 17.73 20.36 38.78
CA SER A 50 18.34 19.56 39.83
C SER A 50 18.52 20.42 41.08
N ARG A 51 17.90 20.02 42.20
CA ARG A 51 18.32 20.27 43.59
C ARG A 51 17.31 19.63 44.55
N GLY A 52 17.76 18.60 45.26
CA GLY A 52 17.05 18.05 46.42
C GLY A 52 17.50 18.74 47.70
N THR A 53 16.77 18.47 48.79
CA THR A 53 17.32 18.24 50.15
C THR A 53 16.20 17.84 51.13
N THR A 54 16.43 16.69 51.78
CA THR A 54 16.27 16.37 53.23
C THR A 54 14.90 16.33 53.93
N HIS A 55 14.63 15.15 54.49
CA HIS A 55 13.70 14.81 55.59
C HIS A 55 14.16 15.39 56.96
N PRO A 56 13.27 15.40 57.98
CA PRO A 56 13.40 14.41 59.06
C PRO A 56 12.09 13.81 59.64
N SER A 57 12.17 12.52 59.94
CA SER A 57 11.65 11.67 61.05
C SER A 57 10.51 12.07 62.03
N GLY A 58 9.46 11.20 62.05
CA GLY A 58 8.55 10.61 63.10
C GLY A 58 8.32 11.22 64.52
N PRO A 59 7.56 10.55 65.44
CA PRO A 59 6.83 9.25 65.35
C PRO A 59 5.47 9.09 66.15
N HIS A 60 4.87 7.88 66.03
CA HIS A 60 4.06 7.08 67.02
C HIS A 60 2.56 7.37 67.43
N HIS A 61 1.70 6.36 67.09
CA HIS A 61 0.74 5.58 67.95
C HIS A 61 -0.68 6.13 68.34
N PRO A 62 -1.62 5.30 68.87
CA PRO A 62 -2.75 4.70 68.11
C PRO A 62 -4.14 4.96 68.79
N GLY A 63 -5.26 4.44 68.26
CA GLY A 63 -6.48 4.29 69.09
C GLY A 63 -7.83 4.26 68.38
N LEU A 64 -8.41 3.06 68.32
CA LEU A 64 -9.80 2.68 68.59
C LEU A 64 -10.93 3.73 68.47
N ALA A 65 -11.98 3.40 67.70
CA ALA A 65 -13.31 3.15 68.27
C ALA A 65 -14.30 2.63 67.22
N HIS A 66 -14.89 1.48 67.52
CA HIS A 66 -16.17 1.04 66.97
C HIS A 66 -17.29 1.99 67.42
N ALA A 67 -18.11 2.44 66.49
CA ALA A 67 -19.47 2.90 66.78
C ALA A 67 -20.39 2.42 65.66
N ALA A 68 -21.28 1.50 66.02
CA ALA A 68 -22.41 1.09 65.21
C ALA A 68 -23.48 2.19 65.26
N TYR A 69 -24.03 2.58 64.10
CA TYR A 69 -25.37 3.13 64.03
C TYR A 69 -26.10 2.60 62.80
N SER A 70 -27.34 2.21 63.09
CA SER A 70 -28.29 1.51 62.27
C SER A 70 -28.83 2.34 61.10
N LEU A 71 -29.03 1.64 59.98
CA LEU A 71 -30.20 1.69 59.09
C LEU A 71 -30.80 3.06 58.72
N LEU A 72 -30.46 3.54 57.52
CA LEU A 72 -31.36 4.27 56.64
C LEU A 72 -31.28 3.66 55.22
N PRO A 73 -32.42 3.29 54.59
CA PRO A 73 -32.42 2.80 53.22
C PRO A 73 -32.51 3.99 52.25
N GLY A 74 -31.65 4.01 51.24
CA GLY A 74 -31.82 4.91 50.09
C GLY A 74 -30.64 5.81 49.77
N PHE A 75 -29.46 5.24 49.54
CA PHE A 75 -28.48 5.83 48.62
C PHE A 75 -27.75 4.68 47.94
N GLN A 76 -28.06 4.43 46.67
CA GLN A 76 -27.23 3.59 45.83
C GLN A 76 -25.83 4.19 45.84
N ARG A 77 -24.88 3.45 46.43
CA ARG A 77 -23.46 3.75 46.29
C ARG A 77 -23.14 3.69 44.80
N LEU A 78 -23.05 4.86 44.18
CA LEU A 78 -22.31 5.05 42.94
C LEU A 78 -20.85 4.76 43.28
N ALA A 79 -20.48 3.47 43.25
CA ALA A 79 -19.09 3.07 43.28
C ALA A 79 -18.46 3.66 42.02
N TRP A 80 -17.79 4.80 42.19
CA TRP A 80 -16.83 5.33 41.24
C TRP A 80 -15.74 4.29 41.06
N ARG A 81 -15.97 3.36 40.13
CA ARG A 81 -14.93 2.50 39.59
C ARG A 81 -13.99 3.40 38.80
N CYS A 82 -12.83 3.62 39.39
CA CYS A 82 -11.68 4.25 38.78
C CYS A 82 -11.39 3.59 37.42
N GLY A 83 -11.75 4.29 36.34
CA GLY A 83 -10.87 4.46 35.17
C GLY A 83 -10.57 3.25 34.28
N GLN A 84 -11.47 2.28 34.10
CA GLN A 84 -11.43 1.50 32.86
C GLN A 84 -12.66 1.84 32.01
N GLN A 85 -12.49 2.84 31.15
CA GLN A 85 -13.33 2.99 29.96
C GLN A 85 -13.40 1.62 29.28
N PRO A 86 -14.58 1.09 28.92
CA PRO A 86 -14.64 -0.15 28.15
C PRO A 86 -13.80 0.07 26.89
N ILE A 87 -12.77 -0.76 26.70
CA ILE A 87 -11.96 -0.75 25.48
C ILE A 87 -12.96 -0.85 24.34
N SER A 88 -13.08 0.21 23.54
CA SER A 88 -13.99 0.19 22.40
C SER A 88 -13.70 -1.06 21.58
N PRO A 89 -14.73 -1.82 21.15
CA PRO A 89 -14.50 -3.08 20.46
C PRO A 89 -13.57 -2.85 19.27
N ARG A 90 -12.51 -3.67 19.19
CA ARG A 90 -11.52 -3.58 18.10
C ARG A 90 -12.25 -3.68 16.76
N MET A 91 -11.85 -2.84 15.82
CA MET A 91 -12.37 -2.89 14.46
C MET A 91 -12.11 -4.28 13.85
N ARG A 92 -13.13 -4.91 13.30
CA ARG A 92 -13.06 -6.24 12.69
C ARG A 92 -12.64 -6.11 11.23
N VAL A 93 -11.53 -6.75 10.87
CA VAL A 93 -10.95 -6.71 9.53
C VAL A 93 -11.02 -8.10 8.90
N VAL A 94 -11.51 -8.18 7.66
CA VAL A 94 -11.43 -9.40 6.85
C VAL A 94 -10.47 -9.20 5.69
N ILE A 95 -9.68 -10.22 5.38
CA ILE A 95 -8.78 -10.22 4.21
C ILE A 95 -9.37 -11.12 3.13
N LEU A 96 -9.49 -10.61 1.90
CA LEU A 96 -9.87 -11.39 0.73
C LEU A 96 -8.66 -11.53 -0.19
N THR A 97 -8.34 -12.76 -0.61
CA THR A 97 -7.20 -13.05 -1.51
C THR A 97 -7.53 -14.18 -2.47
N SER A 98 -6.89 -14.18 -3.64
CA SER A 98 -6.97 -15.26 -4.63
C SER A 98 -5.71 -16.14 -4.66
N ALA A 99 -4.74 -15.88 -3.78
CA ALA A 99 -3.45 -16.59 -3.76
C ALA A 99 -3.22 -17.27 -2.41
N ALA A 100 -2.92 -18.57 -2.44
CA ALA A 100 -2.47 -19.34 -1.29
C ALA A 100 -1.05 -18.96 -0.81
N ARG A 101 -0.24 -18.37 -1.70
CA ARG A 101 1.09 -17.82 -1.40
C ARG A 101 1.26 -16.51 -2.15
N GLY A 102 1.12 -15.39 -1.44
CA GLY A 102 1.23 -14.07 -2.05
C GLY A 102 1.15 -12.95 -1.04
N THR A 103 0.66 -11.79 -1.47
CA THR A 103 0.56 -10.57 -0.66
C THR A 103 -0.16 -10.82 0.67
N ALA A 104 -1.28 -11.54 0.68
CA ALA A 104 -1.98 -11.81 1.94
C ALA A 104 -1.12 -12.56 2.96
N SER A 105 -0.38 -13.58 2.53
CA SER A 105 0.54 -14.33 3.39
C SER A 105 1.69 -13.46 3.89
N HIS A 106 2.17 -12.51 3.09
CA HIS A 106 3.23 -11.59 3.49
C HIS A 106 2.74 -10.51 4.47
N HIS A 107 1.53 -9.99 4.25
CA HIS A 107 0.99 -8.88 5.02
C HIS A 107 0.38 -9.31 6.35
N LEU A 108 -0.23 -10.51 6.43
CA LEU A 108 -0.95 -10.96 7.62
C LEU A 108 -0.14 -10.77 8.93
N PRO A 109 1.15 -11.16 9.03
CA PRO A 109 1.93 -10.99 10.26
C PRO A 109 2.03 -9.54 10.74
N TYR A 110 2.10 -8.56 9.83
CA TYR A 110 2.15 -7.13 10.17
C TYR A 110 0.82 -6.62 10.74
N LEU A 111 -0.29 -7.30 10.45
CA LEU A 111 -1.64 -6.92 10.86
C LEU A 111 -2.07 -7.59 12.16
N LEU A 112 -1.27 -8.52 12.69
CA LEU A 112 -1.54 -9.16 13.98
C LEU A 112 -1.16 -8.24 15.15
N GLY A 113 -1.77 -8.48 16.31
CA GLY A 113 -1.41 -7.81 17.56
C GLY A 113 -1.75 -6.32 17.64
N SER A 114 -2.58 -5.77 16.74
CA SER A 114 -3.07 -4.39 16.90
C SER A 114 -4.05 -4.29 18.08
N GLU A 115 -3.95 -3.19 18.82
CA GLU A 115 -4.93 -2.81 19.85
C GLU A 115 -6.16 -2.12 19.26
N ARG A 116 -6.08 -1.63 18.01
CA ARG A 116 -7.12 -0.86 17.32
C ARG A 116 -8.03 -1.71 16.46
N PHE A 117 -7.50 -2.80 15.89
CA PHE A 117 -8.25 -3.71 15.02
C PHE A 117 -7.83 -5.17 15.24
N GLN A 118 -8.64 -6.08 14.71
CA GLN A 118 -8.36 -7.51 14.69
C GLN A 118 -8.67 -8.08 13.31
N VAL A 119 -7.75 -8.87 12.75
CA VAL A 119 -8.06 -9.70 11.58
C VAL A 119 -8.88 -10.90 12.05
N VAL A 120 -10.17 -10.90 11.73
CA VAL A 120 -11.11 -11.92 12.22
C VAL A 120 -11.16 -13.15 11.31
N GLN A 121 -10.86 -12.97 10.02
CA GLN A 121 -10.90 -14.04 9.04
C GLN A 121 -10.09 -13.68 7.79
N VAL A 122 -9.54 -14.71 7.15
CA VAL A 122 -9.03 -14.65 5.79
C VAL A 122 -9.93 -15.49 4.89
N ILE A 123 -10.35 -14.93 3.76
CA ILE A 123 -11.14 -15.61 2.74
C ILE A 123 -10.24 -15.83 1.52
N HIS A 124 -10.01 -17.10 1.19
CA HIS A 124 -9.20 -17.51 0.05
C HIS A 124 -10.10 -17.98 -1.10
N ALA A 125 -10.22 -17.13 -2.12
CA ALA A 125 -11.01 -17.36 -3.32
C ALA A 125 -10.18 -18.07 -4.40
N GLN A 126 -10.39 -19.38 -4.56
CA GLN A 126 -9.52 -20.28 -5.34
C GLN A 126 -9.60 -20.10 -6.87
N GLY A 127 -10.48 -19.23 -7.38
CA GLY A 127 -10.43 -18.74 -8.76
C GLY A 127 -10.95 -19.70 -9.85
N HIS A 128 -11.86 -20.62 -9.54
CA HIS A 128 -12.35 -21.63 -10.50
C HIS A 128 -13.35 -21.09 -11.55
N ALA A 129 -13.85 -19.86 -11.41
CA ALA A 129 -14.71 -19.26 -12.43
C ALA A 129 -13.87 -18.69 -13.59
N ALA A 130 -13.56 -19.50 -14.61
CA ALA A 130 -12.97 -18.99 -15.83
C ALA A 130 -13.99 -18.12 -16.59
N PRO A 131 -13.70 -16.83 -16.88
CA PRO A 131 -14.63 -16.03 -17.66
C PRO A 131 -14.72 -16.57 -19.09
N LYS A 132 -15.94 -16.61 -19.65
CA LYS A 132 -16.15 -16.85 -21.09
C LYS A 132 -15.21 -15.94 -21.91
N GLY A 133 -14.47 -16.52 -22.86
CA GLY A 133 -13.56 -15.76 -23.74
C GLY A 133 -12.17 -15.44 -23.19
N ARG A 134 -11.69 -16.12 -22.13
CA ARG A 134 -10.31 -16.02 -21.62
C ARG A 134 -9.26 -16.19 -22.74
N TRP A 135 -9.46 -17.17 -23.63
CA TRP A 135 -8.56 -17.41 -24.75
C TRP A 135 -8.53 -16.25 -25.75
N ARG A 136 -9.69 -15.63 -26.07
CA ARG A 136 -9.77 -14.44 -26.94
C ARG A 136 -9.01 -13.24 -26.35
N LYS A 137 -9.09 -13.04 -25.02
CA LYS A 137 -8.31 -11.99 -24.33
C LYS A 137 -6.81 -12.27 -24.41
N LYS A 138 -6.41 -13.53 -24.20
CA LYS A 138 -5.01 -13.96 -24.32
C LYS A 138 -4.47 -13.76 -25.75
N LEU A 139 -5.24 -14.14 -26.77
CA LEU A 139 -4.88 -13.95 -28.18
C LEU A 139 -4.73 -12.48 -28.53
N ARG A 140 -5.72 -11.63 -28.20
CA ARG A 140 -5.62 -10.17 -28.40
C ARG A 140 -4.40 -9.57 -27.73
N LYS A 141 -4.06 -10.03 -26.51
CA LYS A 141 -2.84 -9.58 -25.83
C LYS A 141 -1.59 -9.99 -26.60
N ILE A 142 -1.50 -11.24 -27.07
CA ILE A 142 -0.36 -11.72 -27.86
C ILE A 142 -0.21 -10.92 -29.16
N LEU A 143 -1.30 -10.68 -29.88
CA LEU A 143 -1.28 -9.83 -31.07
C LEU A 143 -0.78 -8.42 -30.77
N ARG A 144 -1.20 -7.84 -29.64
CA ARG A 144 -0.76 -6.49 -29.21
C ARG A 144 0.72 -6.43 -28.84
N ILE A 145 1.27 -7.46 -28.17
CA ILE A 145 2.64 -7.42 -27.65
C ILE A 145 3.67 -8.11 -28.57
N GLY A 146 3.19 -8.85 -29.57
CA GLY A 146 3.97 -9.72 -30.44
C GLY A 146 4.44 -11.01 -29.74
N PRO A 147 4.87 -12.03 -30.51
CA PRO A 147 5.34 -13.30 -29.95
C PRO A 147 6.56 -13.13 -29.04
N LEU A 148 7.50 -12.26 -29.40
CA LEU A 148 8.66 -11.94 -28.55
C LEU A 148 8.26 -11.22 -27.25
N GLY A 149 7.24 -10.36 -27.26
CA GLY A 149 6.69 -9.76 -26.04
C GLY A 149 6.00 -10.80 -25.15
N ALA A 150 5.32 -11.78 -25.74
CA ALA A 150 4.73 -12.89 -25.01
C ALA A 150 5.81 -13.77 -24.34
N TRP A 151 6.92 -14.03 -25.05
CA TRP A 151 8.09 -14.73 -24.51
C TRP A 151 8.76 -13.95 -23.36
N VAL A 152 8.96 -12.63 -23.51
CA VAL A 152 9.43 -11.77 -22.42
C VAL A 152 8.52 -11.88 -21.21
N GLY A 153 7.20 -11.75 -21.41
CA GLY A 153 6.22 -11.88 -20.35
C GLY A 153 6.27 -13.24 -19.65
N TYR A 154 6.48 -14.32 -20.39
CA TYR A 154 6.67 -15.66 -19.81
C TYR A 154 7.94 -15.72 -18.94
N ARG A 155 9.07 -15.22 -19.44
CA ARG A 155 10.35 -15.18 -18.72
C ARG A 155 10.32 -14.34 -17.44
N MET A 156 9.50 -13.29 -17.42
CA MET A 156 9.36 -12.41 -16.26
C MET A 156 8.46 -12.99 -15.16
N ARG A 157 7.64 -14.02 -15.44
CA ARG A 157 6.68 -14.55 -14.45
C ARG A 157 7.34 -14.97 -13.13
N PRO A 158 8.45 -15.72 -13.11
CA PRO A 158 9.07 -16.16 -11.85
C PRO A 158 9.51 -14.99 -10.96
N TRP A 159 9.83 -13.82 -11.55
CA TRP A 159 10.39 -12.67 -10.84
C TRP A 159 9.41 -12.10 -9.81
N TYR A 160 8.10 -12.25 -10.07
CA TYR A 160 7.00 -11.78 -9.22
C TYR A 160 6.30 -12.91 -8.46
N SER A 161 6.68 -14.17 -8.71
CA SER A 161 6.10 -15.34 -8.05
C SER A 161 7.18 -16.12 -7.32
N ALA A 162 7.74 -17.17 -7.92
CA ALA A 162 8.66 -18.09 -7.24
C ALA A 162 9.88 -17.38 -6.63
N ASP A 163 10.51 -16.46 -7.36
CA ASP A 163 11.70 -15.75 -6.88
C ASP A 163 11.35 -14.83 -5.71
N LEU A 164 10.24 -14.10 -5.85
CA LEU A 164 9.76 -13.19 -4.82
C LEU A 164 9.32 -13.96 -3.59
N GLN A 165 8.58 -15.06 -3.76
CA GLN A 165 8.14 -15.93 -2.66
C GLN A 165 9.33 -16.50 -1.89
N ALA A 166 10.38 -16.93 -2.60
CA ALA A 166 11.60 -17.44 -1.97
C ALA A 166 12.34 -16.33 -1.21
N LEU A 167 12.60 -15.19 -1.87
CA LEU A 167 13.32 -14.06 -1.26
C LEU A 167 12.56 -13.49 -0.05
N ALA A 168 11.24 -13.40 -0.17
CA ALA A 168 10.36 -12.87 0.85
C ALA A 168 9.95 -13.92 1.92
N ARG A 169 10.38 -15.17 1.78
CA ARG A 169 9.98 -16.28 2.66
C ARG A 169 8.46 -16.37 2.84
N ILE A 170 7.71 -16.19 1.75
CA ILE A 170 6.24 -16.16 1.77
C ILE A 170 5.71 -17.55 2.13
N GLN A 171 5.08 -17.64 3.29
CA GLN A 171 4.50 -18.89 3.79
C GLN A 171 3.20 -19.24 3.09
N ASP A 172 2.83 -20.51 3.18
CA ASP A 172 1.49 -20.96 2.81
C ASP A 172 0.43 -20.32 3.71
N LEU A 173 -0.63 -19.78 3.11
CA LEU A 173 -1.67 -19.04 3.81
C LEU A 173 -2.40 -19.91 4.83
N ASN A 174 -2.61 -21.21 4.55
CA ASN A 174 -3.27 -22.12 5.50
C ASN A 174 -2.41 -22.34 6.74
N ALA A 175 -1.12 -22.65 6.54
CA ALA A 175 -0.17 -22.81 7.65
C ALA A 175 -0.07 -21.52 8.48
N LEU A 176 0.01 -20.36 7.81
CA LEU A 176 0.13 -19.08 8.50
C LEU A 176 -1.13 -18.71 9.29
N CYS A 177 -2.32 -18.92 8.73
CA CYS A 177 -3.58 -18.67 9.45
C CYS A 177 -3.72 -19.57 10.68
N ALA A 178 -3.34 -20.86 10.55
CA ALA A 178 -3.35 -21.80 11.66
C ALA A 178 -2.38 -21.39 12.78
N GLN A 179 -1.15 -20.99 12.44
CA GLN A 179 -0.17 -20.47 13.41
C GLN A 179 -0.65 -19.20 14.11
N ALA A 180 -1.34 -18.31 13.38
CA ALA A 180 -1.85 -17.04 13.90
C ALA A 180 -3.20 -17.16 14.64
N GLY A 181 -3.83 -18.34 14.64
CA GLY A 181 -5.18 -18.52 15.18
C GLY A 181 -6.26 -17.72 14.44
N VAL A 182 -6.07 -17.44 13.14
CA VAL A 182 -7.02 -16.70 12.30
C VAL A 182 -7.84 -17.68 11.46
N ALA A 183 -9.16 -17.53 11.43
CA ALA A 183 -10.02 -18.38 10.63
C ALA A 183 -9.71 -18.22 9.13
N LEU A 184 -9.59 -19.34 8.41
CA LEU A 184 -9.43 -19.37 6.95
C LEU A 184 -10.63 -20.05 6.31
N THR A 185 -11.26 -19.37 5.35
CA THR A 185 -12.38 -19.92 4.57
C THR A 185 -12.05 -19.93 3.09
N ASN A 186 -12.17 -21.11 2.46
CA ASN A 186 -11.95 -21.28 1.03
C ASN A 186 -13.26 -21.11 0.27
N THR A 187 -13.25 -20.31 -0.81
CA THR A 187 -14.42 -20.10 -1.67
C THR A 187 -14.07 -20.33 -3.14
N PRO A 188 -15.06 -20.67 -4.01
CA PRO A 188 -14.75 -21.01 -5.39
C PRO A 188 -14.16 -19.87 -6.23
N ALA A 189 -14.60 -18.63 -6.01
CA ALA A 189 -14.14 -17.46 -6.74
C ALA A 189 -14.50 -16.16 -6.00
N VAL A 190 -13.78 -15.08 -6.28
CA VAL A 190 -13.94 -13.76 -5.64
C VAL A 190 -15.39 -13.29 -5.65
N ASN A 191 -16.08 -13.42 -6.79
CA ASN A 191 -17.46 -12.94 -6.97
C ASN A 191 -18.53 -14.03 -6.79
N HIS A 192 -18.15 -15.18 -6.21
CA HIS A 192 -19.08 -16.28 -5.97
C HIS A 192 -20.00 -15.97 -4.78
N PRO A 193 -21.28 -16.40 -4.77
CA PRO A 193 -22.20 -16.18 -3.63
C PRO A 193 -21.63 -16.65 -2.28
N ARG A 194 -20.92 -17.79 -2.24
CA ARG A 194 -20.21 -18.24 -1.02
C ARG A 194 -19.16 -17.25 -0.48
N THR A 195 -18.56 -16.41 -1.34
CA THR A 195 -17.67 -15.34 -0.89
C THR A 195 -18.44 -14.20 -0.25
N VAL A 196 -19.60 -13.85 -0.79
CA VAL A 196 -20.50 -12.86 -0.19
C VAL A 196 -20.96 -13.34 1.19
N GLN A 197 -21.45 -14.58 1.27
CA GLN A 197 -21.86 -15.19 2.55
C GLN A 197 -20.72 -15.19 3.58
N ALA A 198 -19.51 -15.64 3.19
CA ALA A 198 -18.37 -15.63 4.10
C ALA A 198 -18.00 -14.22 4.59
N MET A 199 -18.15 -13.19 3.75
CA MET A 199 -17.93 -11.79 4.13
C MET A 199 -19.00 -11.27 5.10
N GLU A 200 -20.26 -11.69 4.93
CA GLU A 200 -21.38 -11.35 5.82
C GLU A 200 -21.21 -12.04 7.19
N ASP A 201 -20.89 -13.33 7.20
CA ASP A 201 -20.66 -14.13 8.40
C ASP A 201 -19.48 -13.60 9.21
N ALA A 202 -18.45 -13.07 8.54
CA ALA A 202 -17.31 -12.44 9.18
C ALA A 202 -17.70 -11.22 10.05
N ARG A 203 -18.85 -10.57 9.77
CA ARG A 203 -19.29 -9.32 10.41
C ARG A 203 -18.15 -8.29 10.50
N ALA A 204 -17.42 -8.12 9.40
CA ALA A 204 -16.26 -7.24 9.36
C ALA A 204 -16.69 -5.77 9.17
N ASP A 205 -15.99 -4.86 9.83
CA ASP A 205 -16.18 -3.42 9.63
C ASP A 205 -15.60 -2.97 8.29
N ILE A 206 -14.44 -3.54 7.92
CA ILE A 206 -13.72 -3.24 6.68
C ILE A 206 -13.11 -4.51 6.09
N ALA A 207 -13.02 -4.56 4.76
CA ALA A 207 -12.30 -5.61 4.05
C ALA A 207 -11.05 -5.11 3.34
N ILE A 208 -10.05 -5.99 3.23
CA ILE A 208 -8.79 -5.71 2.52
C ILE A 208 -8.62 -6.71 1.38
N SER A 209 -8.53 -6.21 0.15
CA SER A 209 -8.20 -6.98 -1.04
C SER A 209 -6.69 -7.04 -1.18
N LEU A 210 -6.15 -8.27 -1.22
CA LEU A 210 -4.74 -8.52 -1.43
C LEU A 210 -4.57 -9.53 -2.57
N GLY A 211 -4.18 -9.04 -3.76
CA GLY A 211 -3.88 -9.90 -4.90
C GLY A 211 -5.11 -10.47 -5.64
N ASN A 212 -6.23 -9.75 -5.63
CA ASN A 212 -7.41 -10.11 -6.42
C ASN A 212 -7.41 -9.40 -7.77
N GLY A 213 -8.15 -9.98 -8.72
CA GLY A 213 -8.50 -9.30 -9.97
C GLY A 213 -9.70 -8.38 -9.79
N TYR A 214 -10.74 -8.59 -10.60
CA TYR A 214 -11.99 -7.82 -10.51
C TYR A 214 -12.85 -8.28 -9.31
N ILE A 215 -13.26 -7.33 -8.47
CA ILE A 215 -14.20 -7.52 -7.36
C ILE A 215 -15.48 -6.75 -7.69
N GLY A 216 -16.62 -7.45 -7.69
CA GLY A 216 -17.94 -6.88 -7.96
C GLY A 216 -18.56 -6.23 -6.73
N SER A 217 -19.53 -5.34 -6.94
CA SER A 217 -20.19 -4.57 -5.88
C SER A 217 -20.80 -5.43 -4.79
N LYS A 218 -21.37 -6.59 -5.15
CA LYS A 218 -21.92 -7.57 -4.19
C LYS A 218 -20.92 -8.06 -3.15
N VAL A 219 -19.62 -7.89 -3.39
CA VAL A 219 -18.55 -8.28 -2.46
C VAL A 219 -17.97 -7.06 -1.76
N PHE A 220 -17.55 -6.03 -2.49
CA PHE A 220 -16.85 -4.89 -1.89
C PHE A 220 -17.75 -3.95 -1.06
N GLN A 221 -19.08 -4.05 -1.21
CA GLN A 221 -20.05 -3.28 -0.43
C GLN A 221 -20.53 -3.99 0.85
N VAL A 222 -20.13 -5.25 1.09
CA VAL A 222 -20.57 -6.01 2.28
C VAL A 222 -20.09 -5.35 3.59
N PRO A 223 -18.80 -5.01 3.76
CA PRO A 223 -18.35 -4.36 4.99
C PRO A 223 -18.85 -2.91 5.06
N ARG A 224 -19.30 -2.46 6.24
CA ARG A 224 -19.89 -1.11 6.40
C ARG A 224 -18.95 0.04 6.02
N LEU A 225 -17.64 -0.11 6.22
CA LEU A 225 -16.63 0.89 5.86
C LEU A 225 -16.12 0.72 4.42
N GLY A 226 -16.61 -0.29 3.72
CA GLY A 226 -16.22 -0.68 2.37
C GLY A 226 -14.97 -1.56 2.34
N MET A 227 -14.25 -1.49 1.23
CA MET A 227 -13.09 -2.32 0.97
C MET A 227 -11.90 -1.48 0.47
N LEU A 228 -10.71 -1.78 0.98
CA LEU A 228 -9.45 -1.22 0.47
C LEU A 228 -8.71 -2.26 -0.38
N ASN A 229 -7.93 -1.78 -1.33
CA ASN A 229 -6.99 -2.58 -2.10
C ASN A 229 -5.58 -1.98 -1.99
N ILE A 230 -4.58 -2.86 -2.03
CA ILE A 230 -3.18 -2.45 -2.18
C ILE A 230 -2.75 -2.73 -3.62
N HIS A 231 -2.43 -1.68 -4.35
CA HIS A 231 -1.77 -1.73 -5.64
C HIS A 231 -0.28 -1.46 -5.44
N HIS A 232 0.61 -2.31 -5.96
CA HIS A 232 2.06 -2.23 -5.69
C HIS A 232 2.80 -1.30 -6.65
N GLU A 233 2.12 -0.22 -7.04
CA GLU A 233 2.64 0.86 -7.87
C GLU A 233 1.95 2.19 -7.51
N ILE A 234 2.51 3.28 -8.02
CA ILE A 234 1.95 4.63 -7.90
C ILE A 234 0.76 4.80 -8.86
N LEU A 235 -0.44 4.89 -8.31
CA LEU A 235 -1.66 5.25 -9.04
C LEU A 235 -1.80 6.78 -9.16
N PRO A 236 -2.40 7.30 -10.25
CA PRO A 236 -3.02 6.57 -11.36
C PRO A 236 -2.04 6.24 -12.50
N ALA A 237 -0.73 6.48 -12.32
CA ALA A 237 0.28 6.38 -13.38
C ALA A 237 0.53 4.94 -13.88
N TYR A 238 0.41 3.93 -13.02
CA TYR A 238 0.82 2.55 -13.32
C TYR A 238 -0.30 1.53 -13.09
N GLN A 239 -1.52 1.79 -13.60
CA GLN A 239 -2.64 0.84 -13.49
C GLN A 239 -2.33 -0.46 -14.26
N ASN A 240 -2.69 -1.61 -13.70
CA ASN A 240 -2.41 -2.94 -14.28
C ASN A 240 -0.92 -3.23 -14.55
N ALA A 241 0.00 -2.44 -13.98
CA ALA A 241 1.42 -2.69 -14.11
C ALA A 241 1.84 -4.00 -13.40
N GLN A 242 3.03 -4.48 -13.75
CA GLN A 242 3.67 -5.62 -13.08
C GLN A 242 4.89 -5.06 -12.34
N GLY A 243 4.66 -4.41 -11.21
CA GLY A 243 5.65 -3.77 -10.37
C GLY A 243 6.54 -2.76 -11.11
N VAL A 244 7.84 -2.86 -10.82
CA VAL A 244 8.87 -1.87 -11.15
C VAL A 244 9.23 -1.70 -12.64
N ILE A 245 8.74 -2.57 -13.52
CA ILE A 245 9.18 -2.60 -14.93
C ILE A 245 8.78 -1.34 -15.71
N TRP A 246 7.59 -0.80 -15.47
CA TRP A 246 7.13 0.41 -16.16
C TRP A 246 7.74 1.71 -15.59
N PRO A 247 7.96 1.84 -14.27
CA PRO A 247 8.88 2.85 -13.74
C PRO A 247 10.26 2.83 -14.44
N LEU A 248 10.89 1.67 -14.57
CA LEU A 248 12.18 1.53 -15.27
C LEU A 248 12.08 1.90 -16.76
N TYR A 249 11.01 1.50 -17.45
CA TYR A 249 10.76 1.91 -18.85
C TYR A 249 10.74 3.43 -19.02
N ASN A 250 10.20 4.15 -18.05
CA ASN A 250 10.12 5.62 -18.05
C ASN A 250 11.39 6.30 -17.51
N GLY A 251 12.42 5.54 -17.12
CA GLY A 251 13.65 6.09 -16.57
C GLY A 251 13.54 6.53 -15.12
N SER A 252 12.51 6.07 -14.39
CA SER A 252 12.35 6.35 -12.96
C SER A 252 13.29 5.47 -12.13
N ALA A 253 13.84 6.05 -11.05
CA ALA A 253 14.57 5.32 -10.01
C ALA A 253 13.70 5.04 -8.77
N VAL A 254 12.40 5.35 -8.83
CA VAL A 254 11.43 5.11 -7.76
C VAL A 254 10.21 4.35 -8.30
N THR A 255 9.67 3.49 -7.47
CA THR A 255 8.33 2.87 -7.61
C THR A 255 7.54 3.22 -6.35
N GLY A 256 6.54 2.43 -5.98
CA GLY A 256 5.88 2.57 -4.69
C GLY A 256 4.70 1.64 -4.55
N TYR A 257 3.78 2.00 -3.66
CA TYR A 257 2.48 1.37 -3.53
C TYR A 257 1.40 2.42 -3.31
N THR A 258 0.16 2.03 -3.58
CA THR A 258 -1.04 2.81 -3.34
C THR A 258 -2.07 1.96 -2.62
N ILE A 259 -2.53 2.42 -1.47
CA ILE A 259 -3.70 1.91 -0.77
C ILE A 259 -4.87 2.79 -1.18
N HIS A 260 -5.91 2.19 -1.75
CA HIS A 260 -7.06 2.92 -2.28
C HIS A 260 -8.37 2.20 -1.99
N ARG A 261 -9.47 2.95 -1.99
CA ARG A 261 -10.82 2.37 -1.93
C ARG A 261 -11.10 1.57 -3.20
N ILE A 262 -11.87 0.49 -3.07
CA ILE A 262 -12.47 -0.20 -4.22
C ILE A 262 -13.78 0.49 -4.60
N ASP A 263 -13.99 0.69 -5.90
CA ASP A 263 -15.23 1.18 -6.49
C ASP A 263 -15.64 0.29 -7.67
N LYS A 264 -16.52 0.78 -8.56
CA LYS A 264 -17.01 0.01 -9.72
C LYS A 264 -15.92 -0.24 -10.79
N GLY A 265 -14.83 0.51 -10.77
CA GLY A 265 -13.72 0.36 -11.71
C GLY A 265 -12.58 -0.49 -11.16
N ILE A 266 -11.50 -0.62 -11.95
CA ILE A 266 -10.28 -1.33 -11.55
C ILE A 266 -9.22 -0.28 -11.25
N ASP A 267 -8.74 -0.26 -10.01
CA ASP A 267 -7.71 0.66 -9.50
C ASP A 267 -8.08 2.16 -9.64
N THR A 268 -9.37 2.50 -9.56
CA THR A 268 -9.89 3.86 -9.79
C THR A 268 -10.35 4.60 -8.52
N GLY A 269 -10.64 3.88 -7.44
CA GLY A 269 -11.20 4.50 -6.23
C GLY A 269 -10.22 5.42 -5.50
N ALA A 270 -10.73 6.25 -4.58
CA ALA A 270 -9.95 7.27 -3.90
C ALA A 270 -8.69 6.71 -3.20
N ILE A 271 -7.56 7.41 -3.35
CA ILE A 271 -6.28 7.07 -2.72
C ILE A 271 -6.36 7.43 -1.24
N VAL A 272 -6.14 6.43 -0.38
CA VAL A 272 -6.11 6.55 1.09
C VAL A 272 -4.69 6.79 1.58
N GLN A 273 -3.72 6.10 0.99
CA GLN A 273 -2.30 6.31 1.24
C GLN A 273 -1.51 5.96 -0.01
N GLN A 274 -0.42 6.67 -0.25
CA GLN A 274 0.52 6.37 -1.32
C GLN A 274 1.93 6.69 -0.84
N ARG A 275 2.88 5.80 -1.11
CA ARG A 275 4.29 6.00 -0.77
C ARG A 275 5.19 5.55 -1.89
N GLU A 276 6.24 6.32 -2.12
CA GLU A 276 7.33 5.95 -3.00
C GLU A 276 8.27 4.98 -2.28
N VAL A 277 8.85 4.08 -3.07
CA VAL A 277 9.88 3.13 -2.64
C VAL A 277 11.01 3.21 -3.66
N PRO A 278 12.26 3.51 -3.24
CA PRO A 278 13.40 3.51 -4.14
C PRO A 278 13.58 2.17 -4.84
N ILE A 279 14.00 2.20 -6.10
CA ILE A 279 14.33 0.97 -6.83
C ILE A 279 15.67 0.46 -6.30
N HIS A 280 15.67 -0.79 -5.82
CA HIS A 280 16.83 -1.48 -5.32
C HIS A 280 17.61 -2.08 -6.48
N PHE A 281 18.53 -1.29 -7.05
CA PHE A 281 19.33 -1.71 -8.19
C PHE A 281 20.29 -2.85 -7.83
N GLN A 282 20.20 -3.92 -8.61
CA GLN A 282 21.03 -5.12 -8.52
C GLN A 282 21.78 -5.37 -9.84
N PRO A 283 22.78 -6.27 -9.87
CA PRO A 283 23.54 -6.55 -11.10
C PRO A 283 22.66 -6.94 -12.30
N THR A 284 21.58 -7.68 -12.05
CA THR A 284 20.62 -8.09 -13.10
C THR A 284 19.26 -7.41 -12.94
N LEU A 285 18.54 -7.26 -14.06
CA LEU A 285 17.17 -6.75 -14.04
C LEU A 285 16.23 -7.64 -13.20
N ARG A 286 16.37 -8.97 -13.32
CA ARG A 286 15.60 -9.95 -12.53
C ARG A 286 15.78 -9.71 -11.03
N ALA A 287 17.03 -9.66 -10.56
CA ALA A 287 17.32 -9.39 -9.15
C ALA A 287 16.81 -8.00 -8.72
N THR A 288 16.97 -6.98 -9.57
CA THR A 288 16.47 -5.62 -9.26
C THR A 288 14.96 -5.64 -9.05
N VAL A 289 14.24 -6.32 -9.93
CA VAL A 289 12.79 -6.48 -9.82
C VAL A 289 12.41 -7.22 -8.55
N THR A 290 13.00 -8.39 -8.30
CA THR A 290 12.64 -9.22 -7.15
C THR A 290 12.96 -8.54 -5.81
N HIS A 291 14.14 -7.91 -5.67
CA HIS A 291 14.49 -7.17 -4.45
C HIS A 291 13.62 -5.93 -4.26
N THR A 292 13.42 -5.12 -5.31
CA THR A 292 12.53 -3.95 -5.20
C THR A 292 11.10 -4.36 -4.85
N MET A 293 10.58 -5.46 -5.41
CA MET A 293 9.25 -5.94 -5.06
C MET A 293 9.16 -6.47 -3.63
N ARG A 294 10.24 -7.05 -3.09
CA ARG A 294 10.32 -7.38 -1.66
C ARG A 294 10.23 -6.12 -0.81
N ASP A 295 11.00 -5.08 -1.15
CA ASP A 295 10.99 -3.80 -0.43
C ASP A 295 9.61 -3.14 -0.49
N VAL A 296 8.93 -3.20 -1.64
CA VAL A 296 7.55 -2.72 -1.81
C VAL A 296 6.55 -3.52 -0.97
N LEU A 297 6.71 -4.84 -0.88
CA LEU A 297 5.85 -5.69 -0.04
C LEU A 297 6.00 -5.34 1.45
N ASP A 298 7.23 -5.16 1.94
CA ASP A 298 7.49 -4.77 3.32
C ASP A 298 6.93 -3.37 3.61
N ALA A 299 7.18 -2.41 2.73
CA ALA A 299 6.70 -1.04 2.88
C ALA A 299 5.16 -0.94 2.82
N SER A 300 4.50 -1.75 1.97
CA SER A 300 3.05 -1.75 1.85
C SER A 300 2.35 -2.50 2.98
N ALA A 301 2.99 -3.52 3.57
CA ALA A 301 2.49 -4.19 4.77
C ALA A 301 2.51 -3.25 5.98
N ALA A 302 3.63 -2.56 6.20
CA ALA A 302 3.74 -1.54 7.24
C ALA A 302 2.77 -0.36 6.99
N GLY A 303 2.63 0.07 5.74
CA GLY A 303 1.68 1.11 5.35
C GLY A 303 0.23 0.74 5.63
N LEU A 304 -0.16 -0.50 5.30
CA LEU A 304 -1.51 -0.99 5.59
C LEU A 304 -1.78 -1.03 7.09
N ARG A 305 -0.82 -1.51 7.89
CA ARG A 305 -0.93 -1.51 9.34
C ARG A 305 -1.19 -0.10 9.87
N GLN A 306 -0.40 0.88 9.43
CA GLN A 306 -0.61 2.29 9.79
C GLN A 306 -2.00 2.80 9.38
N VAL A 307 -2.45 2.50 8.16
CA VAL A 307 -3.78 2.90 7.68
C VAL A 307 -4.88 2.30 8.55
N LEU A 308 -4.77 1.06 8.98
CA LEU A 308 -5.80 0.41 9.81
C LEU A 308 -5.79 0.87 11.26
N ASP A 309 -4.62 1.22 11.82
CA ASP A 309 -4.51 1.75 13.19
C ASP A 309 -5.15 3.14 13.33
N ASP A 310 -5.18 3.94 12.25
CA ASP A 310 -5.81 5.26 12.20
C ASP A 310 -6.71 5.43 10.95
N LEU A 311 -7.61 4.47 10.76
CA LEU A 311 -8.47 4.42 9.59
C LEU A 311 -9.33 5.68 9.39
N PRO A 312 -10.00 6.25 10.42
CA PRO A 312 -10.85 7.42 10.23
C PRO A 312 -10.11 8.61 9.61
N THR A 313 -8.90 8.91 10.09
CA THR A 313 -8.06 9.99 9.58
C THR A 313 -7.65 9.73 8.13
N HIS A 314 -7.19 8.52 7.84
CA HIS A 314 -6.79 8.14 6.50
C HIS A 314 -7.95 8.15 5.48
N LEU A 315 -9.16 7.78 5.91
CA LEU A 315 -10.35 7.87 5.07
C LEU A 315 -10.81 9.32 4.86
N ALA A 316 -10.71 10.18 5.88
CA ALA A 316 -11.05 11.60 5.77
C ALA A 316 -10.11 12.35 4.81
N LEU A 317 -8.84 11.93 4.74
CA LEU A 317 -7.83 12.48 3.83
C LEU A 317 -7.81 11.81 2.45
N ALA A 318 -8.72 10.85 2.19
CA ALA A 318 -8.72 10.13 0.93
C ALA A 318 -9.04 11.07 -0.24
N ARG A 319 -8.22 11.00 -1.30
CA ARG A 319 -8.33 11.90 -2.47
C ARG A 319 -8.76 11.15 -3.72
N PRO A 320 -9.60 11.75 -4.58
CA PRO A 320 -9.97 11.12 -5.86
C PRO A 320 -8.75 10.98 -6.77
N GLN A 321 -8.81 10.00 -7.67
CA GLN A 321 -7.80 9.81 -8.71
C GLN A 321 -8.16 10.60 -9.97
N GLY A 322 -7.14 11.11 -10.65
CA GLY A 322 -7.26 11.59 -12.03
C GLY A 322 -7.30 10.44 -13.05
N PRO A 323 -7.32 10.75 -14.36
CA PRO A 323 -7.25 9.72 -15.40
C PRO A 323 -5.96 8.90 -15.28
N GLY A 324 -6.09 7.58 -15.37
CA GLY A 324 -4.97 6.66 -15.23
C GLY A 324 -4.43 6.09 -16.52
N THR A 325 -3.20 5.60 -16.46
CA THR A 325 -2.53 4.95 -17.59
C THR A 325 -2.47 3.44 -17.34
N LYS A 326 -3.05 2.67 -18.27
CA LYS A 326 -3.11 1.22 -18.20
C LYS A 326 -1.90 0.61 -18.91
N TRP A 327 -1.19 -0.25 -18.18
CA TRP A 327 -0.03 -0.95 -18.70
C TRP A 327 -0.31 -2.44 -18.89
N THR A 328 0.60 -3.13 -19.56
CA THR A 328 0.50 -4.57 -19.79
C THR A 328 1.88 -5.21 -19.80
N THR A 329 2.01 -6.41 -20.38
CA THR A 329 3.34 -6.98 -20.64
C THR A 329 4.03 -6.13 -21.71
N PRO A 330 5.32 -5.76 -21.52
CA PRO A 330 6.04 -4.98 -22.51
C PRO A 330 6.21 -5.74 -23.83
N THR A 331 6.22 -5.01 -24.94
CA THR A 331 6.75 -5.53 -26.21
C THR A 331 8.25 -5.79 -26.08
N PHE A 332 8.83 -6.55 -27.01
CA PHE A 332 10.28 -6.78 -27.02
C PHE A 332 11.09 -5.48 -27.12
N ARG A 333 10.66 -4.51 -27.95
CA ARG A 333 11.31 -3.20 -28.05
C ARG A 333 11.24 -2.42 -26.74
N GLN A 334 10.09 -2.45 -26.06
CA GLN A 334 9.95 -1.82 -24.75
C GLN A 334 10.84 -2.48 -23.71
N TYR A 335 10.94 -3.82 -23.74
CA TYR A 335 11.85 -4.57 -22.86
C TYR A 335 13.33 -4.21 -23.09
N LEU A 336 13.78 -4.04 -24.33
CA LEU A 336 15.13 -3.55 -24.61
C LEU A 336 15.37 -2.15 -24.04
N ARG A 337 14.38 -1.26 -24.09
CA ARG A 337 14.47 0.06 -23.43
C ARG A 337 14.57 -0.08 -21.91
N ILE A 338 13.79 -0.96 -21.30
CA ILE A 338 13.87 -1.24 -19.86
C ILE A 338 15.28 -1.71 -19.48
N LEU A 339 15.89 -2.61 -20.26
CA LEU A 339 17.25 -3.07 -20.01
C LEU A 339 18.29 -1.94 -20.12
N ARG A 340 18.14 -1.05 -21.11
CA ARG A 340 19.02 0.12 -21.28
C ARG A 340 18.90 1.08 -20.10
N ASN A 341 17.66 1.42 -19.72
CA ASN A 341 17.40 2.32 -18.60
C ASN A 341 17.89 1.71 -17.27
N HIS A 342 17.67 0.41 -17.05
CA HIS A 342 18.17 -0.31 -15.88
C HIS A 342 19.69 -0.18 -15.74
N ARG A 343 20.44 -0.43 -16.83
CA ARG A 343 21.90 -0.26 -16.83
C ARG A 343 22.31 1.18 -16.52
N ALA A 344 21.73 2.14 -17.25
CA ALA A 344 22.06 3.56 -17.07
C ALA A 344 21.80 4.05 -15.63
N LEU A 345 20.63 3.76 -15.07
CA LEU A 345 20.26 4.17 -13.72
C LEU A 345 21.08 3.47 -12.64
N ARG A 346 21.41 2.18 -12.84
CA ARG A 346 22.29 1.44 -11.92
C ARG A 346 23.70 2.03 -11.94
N ASP A 347 24.25 2.32 -13.11
CA ASP A 347 25.64 2.75 -13.26
C ASP A 347 25.82 4.19 -12.72
N GLN A 348 24.80 5.05 -12.81
CA GLN A 348 24.77 6.38 -12.15
C GLN A 348 24.79 6.32 -10.62
N ARG A 349 24.51 5.16 -10.02
CA ARG A 349 24.35 4.96 -8.58
C ARG A 349 25.44 4.07 -7.98
N ARG A 350 26.46 3.73 -8.77
CA ARG A 350 27.66 3.09 -8.22
C ARG A 350 28.46 4.14 -7.43
N PRO A 351 28.89 3.81 -6.21
CA PRO A 351 29.71 4.71 -5.41
C PRO A 351 31.04 5.04 -6.07
#